data_AF-A0A958G9H1-F1
#
_entry.id   AF-A0A958G9H1-F1
#
_cell.length_a   1.000
_cell.length_b   1.000
_cell.length_c   1.000
_cell.angle_alpha   90.00
_cell.angle_beta   90.00
_cell.angle_gamma   90.00
#
_symmetry.space_group_name_H-M   'P 1'
#
loop_
_entity.id
_entity.type
_entity.pdbx_description
1 polymer ?
#
loop_
_entity_poly.entity_id
_entity_poly.type
_entity_poly.pdbx_seq_one_letter_code
_entity_poly.pdbx_strand_id
1 'polypeptide(L)' 'AMLLEALANNGWNQSAAARELGVSERTVRYQMKKFGIEKPD' A
#
# COMPACT_ATOMS: atom_id res chain seq x y z
N ALA A 1 8.19 -2.19 -7.49
CA ALA A 1 7.75 -2.88 -6.27
C ALA A 1 6.29 -3.28 -6.42
N MET A 2 5.90 -4.43 -5.87
CA MET A 2 4.48 -4.79 -5.74
C MET A 2 3.86 -4.07 -4.53
N LEU A 3 2.55 -3.82 -4.54
CA LEU A 3 1.87 -3.08 -3.46
C LEU A 3 2.10 -3.68 -2.06
N LEU A 4 2.03 -5.01 -1.94
CA LEU A 4 2.24 -5.72 -0.67
C LEU A 4 3.66 -5.54 -0.13
N GLU A 5 4.66 -5.56 -1.01
CA GLU A 5 6.06 -5.35 -0.66
C GLU A 5 6.30 -3.93 -0.15
N ALA A 6 5.78 -2.92 -0.86
CA ALA A 6 5.87 -1.53 -0.42
C ALA A 6 5.13 -1.30 0.91
N LEU A 7 3.96 -1.92 1.11
CA LEU A 7 3.27 -1.87 2.40
C LEU A 7 4.12 -2.51 3.51
N ALA A 8 4.67 -3.69 3.30
CA ALA A 8 5.50 -4.39 4.29
C ALA A 8 6.76 -3.59 4.64
N ASN A 9 7.49 -3.09 3.63
CA ASN A 9 8.72 -2.30 3.79
C ASN A 9 8.49 -1.00 4.57
N ASN A 10 7.29 -0.43 4.46
CA ASN A 10 6.92 0.81 5.14
C ASN A 10 6.05 0.58 6.40
N GLY A 11 6.05 -0.63 6.98
CA GLY A 11 5.31 -0.91 8.21
C GLY A 11 3.81 -0.69 8.09
N TRP A 12 3.25 -0.99 6.91
CA TRP A 12 1.85 -0.78 6.52
C TRP A 12 1.40 0.69 6.49
N ASN A 13 2.35 1.63 6.42
CA ASN A 13 2.05 3.04 6.19
C ASN A 13 1.70 3.29 4.72
N GLN A 14 0.41 3.48 4.44
CA GLN A 14 -0.12 3.66 3.08
C GLN A 14 0.42 4.90 2.39
N SER A 15 0.61 6.01 3.12
CA SER A 15 1.16 7.24 2.56
C SER A 15 2.64 7.08 2.19
N ALA A 16 3.41 6.34 2.99
CA ALA A 16 4.83 6.05 2.70
C ALA A 16 4.97 5.05 1.54
N ALA A 17 4.19 3.97 1.53
CA ALA A 17 4.13 3.04 0.41
C ALA A 17 3.71 3.73 -0.90
N ALA A 18 2.77 4.68 -0.83
CA ALA A 18 2.36 5.47 -2.00
C ALA A 18 3.52 6.33 -2.55
N ARG A 19 4.32 6.96 -1.68
CA ARG A 19 5.52 7.72 -2.08
C ARG A 19 6.57 6.83 -2.73
N GLU A 20 6.81 5.64 -2.18
CA GLU A 20 7.73 4.66 -2.77
C GLU A 20 7.27 4.21 -4.17
N LEU A 21 5.97 3.96 -4.32
CA LEU A 21 5.37 3.51 -5.58
C LEU A 21 5.14 4.63 -6.60
N GLY A 22 5.37 5.90 -6.24
CA GLY A 22 5.12 7.05 -7.11
C GLY A 22 3.64 7.26 -7.45
N VAL A 23 2.72 6.84 -6.58
CA VAL A 23 1.27 6.97 -6.76
C VAL A 23 0.62 7.75 -5.63
N SER A 24 -0.65 8.09 -5.78
CA SER A 24 -1.43 8.67 -4.69
C SER A 24 -1.78 7.63 -3.62
N GLU A 25 -1.91 8.04 -2.37
CA GLU A 25 -2.44 7.19 -1.29
C GLU A 25 -3.87 6.68 -1.61
N ARG A 26 -4.66 7.47 -2.36
CA ARG A 26 -5.98 7.05 -2.84
C ARG A 26 -5.88 5.82 -3.75
N THR A 27 -4.87 5.78 -4.62
CA THR A 27 -4.59 4.62 -5.48
C THR A 27 -4.25 3.38 -4.65
N VAL A 28 -3.40 3.54 -3.63
CA VAL A 28 -3.06 2.47 -2.68
C VAL A 28 -4.32 1.94 -1.99
N ARG A 29 -5.13 2.81 -1.39
CA ARG A 29 -6.40 2.41 -0.73
C ARG A 29 -7.38 1.72 -1.68
N TYR A 30 -7.50 2.23 -2.91
CA TYR A 30 -8.34 1.60 -3.92
C TYR A 30 -7.87 0.19 -4.26
N GLN A 31 -6.57 -0.01 -4.48
CA GLN A 31 -6.01 -1.33 -4.75
C GLN A 31 -6.18 -2.26 -3.55
N MET A 32 -5.95 -1.78 -2.32
CA MET A 32 -6.19 -2.56 -1.12
C MET A 32 -7.64 -3.04 -1.04
N LYS A 33 -8.61 -2.14 -1.22
CA LYS A 33 -10.03 -2.49 -1.25
C LYS A 33 -10.38 -3.45 -2.40
N LYS A 34 -9.84 -3.20 -3.59
CA LYS A 34 -10.12 -4.00 -4.79
C LYS A 34 -9.62 -5.44 -4.65
N PHE A 35 -8.48 -5.63 -4.00
CA PHE A 35 -7.81 -6.92 -3.88
C PHE A 35 -7.95 -7.57 -2.50
N GLY A 36 -8.69 -6.96 -1.56
CA GLY A 36 -8.87 -7.48 -0.21
C GLY A 36 -7.57 -7.51 0.60
N ILE A 37 -6.68 -6.55 0.37
CA ILE A 37 -5.41 -6.46 1.11
C ILE A 37 -5.67 -5.73 2.43
N GLU A 38 -5.39 -6.43 3.52
CA GLU A 38 -5.55 -5.93 4.89
C GLU A 38 -4.23 -6.07 5.65
N LYS A 39 -4.05 -5.21 6.66
CA LYS A 39 -2.87 -5.27 7.52
C LYS A 39 -2.95 -6.56 8.37
N PRO A 40 -1.91 -7.42 8.39
CA PRO A 40 -1.83 -8.56 9.27
C PRO A 40 -1.70 -8.09 10.72
N ASP A 41 -2.37 -8.81 11.61
CA ASP A 41 -2.32 -8.60 13.06
C ASP A 41 -0.89 -8.75 13.63
#